data_AF-A0A3D9T2Z6-F1
#
_entry.id   AF-A0A3D9T2Z6-F1
#
_cell.length_a   1.000
_cell.length_b   1.000
_cell.length_c   1.000
_cell.angle_alpha   90.00
_cell.angle_beta   90.00
_cell.angle_gamma   90.00
#
_symmetry.space_group_name_H-M   'P 1'
#
loop_
_entity.id
_entity.type
_entity.pdbx_description
1 polymer ?
#
loop_
_entity_poly.entity_id
_entity_poly.type
_entity_poly.pdbx_seq_one_letter_code
_entity_poly.pdbx_strand_id
1 'polypeptide(L)'
;MTAPNAPVEPVFVADPPAPLTRPVPSGLLLLAERPAVPSGHLRWRGLGDGGGWLLGHLPSTAYGGRPPAGWNETALRQKGLGPVVAAALHAGGHAAPAWTALLLSAHLNGHRTPWMGRRLWTTSVERPSVCPPGMAAIWHLVATRTLSGAGLVDRVVWEVMPDELIERWLGAPWPTQRHRLDDRLLRLLELRRLLRAGALPDRAPFTALRKALNGGYLSARFAHRNLELVVAAADALPEPAVHTERRAS
;
A
#
# COMPACT_ATOMS: atom_id res chain seq x y z
N MET A 1 -31.49 12.61 8.98
CA MET A 1 -30.02 12.72 8.86
C MET A 1 -29.43 11.33 8.97
N THR A 2 -29.11 10.70 7.85
CA THR A 2 -28.33 9.45 7.83
C THR A 2 -26.90 9.77 8.25
N ALA A 3 -26.36 9.06 9.24
CA ALA A 3 -24.96 9.17 9.62
C ALA A 3 -24.07 8.98 8.37
N PRO A 4 -23.01 9.78 8.17
CA PRO A 4 -22.08 9.52 7.09
C PRO A 4 -21.55 8.10 7.27
N ASN A 5 -21.69 7.26 6.24
CA ASN A 5 -21.17 5.90 6.24
C ASN A 5 -19.72 5.94 6.73
N ALA A 6 -19.45 5.29 7.86
CA ALA A 6 -18.10 5.20 8.38
C ALA A 6 -17.18 4.66 7.28
N PRO A 7 -15.98 5.23 7.10
CA PRO A 7 -15.08 4.79 6.04
C PRO A 7 -14.74 3.32 6.28
N VAL A 8 -15.16 2.45 5.37
CA VAL A 8 -14.90 1.01 5.43
C VAL A 8 -13.42 0.77 5.15
N GLU A 9 -12.76 0.02 6.03
CA GLU A 9 -11.37 -0.39 5.85
C GLU A 9 -11.24 -1.25 4.57
N PRO A 10 -10.35 -0.92 3.63
CA PRO A 10 -10.17 -1.74 2.43
C PRO A 10 -9.54 -3.09 2.82
N VAL A 11 -10.21 -4.17 2.42
CA VAL A 11 -9.73 -5.55 2.53
C VAL A 11 -9.43 -6.09 1.14
N PHE A 12 -8.18 -6.49 0.91
CA PHE A 12 -7.74 -7.04 -0.37
C PHE A 12 -7.69 -8.57 -0.35
N VAL A 13 -7.98 -9.20 -1.49
CA VAL A 13 -7.78 -10.64 -1.65
C VAL A 13 -6.31 -10.87 -2.04
N ALA A 14 -5.56 -11.57 -1.18
CA ALA A 14 -4.11 -11.74 -1.29
C ALA A 14 -3.71 -12.72 -2.40
N ASP A 15 -4.62 -13.60 -2.83
CA ASP A 15 -4.33 -14.67 -3.76
C ASP A 15 -4.04 -14.09 -5.14
N PRO A 16 -2.80 -14.28 -5.62
CA PRO A 16 -2.40 -13.74 -6.90
C PRO A 16 -2.99 -14.59 -8.04
N PRO A 17 -3.32 -13.98 -9.18
CA PRO A 17 -3.65 -14.74 -10.39
C PRO A 17 -2.46 -15.62 -10.82
N ALA A 18 -2.74 -16.74 -11.48
CA ALA A 18 -1.75 -17.74 -11.89
C ALA A 18 -0.47 -17.19 -12.56
N PRO A 19 -0.51 -16.13 -13.41
CA PRO A 19 0.70 -15.58 -14.02
C PRO A 19 1.74 -15.03 -13.03
N LEU A 20 1.35 -14.70 -11.80
CA LEU A 20 2.22 -14.17 -10.73
C LEU A 20 2.80 -15.26 -9.82
N THR A 21 2.45 -16.54 -10.02
CA THR A 21 3.03 -17.65 -9.24
C THR A 21 4.43 -18.03 -9.72
N ARG A 22 4.80 -17.63 -10.94
CA ARG A 22 6.15 -17.85 -11.51
C ARG A 22 7.10 -16.71 -11.14
N PRO A 23 8.43 -16.97 -11.11
CA PRO A 23 9.41 -15.91 -10.93
C PRO A 23 9.32 -14.84 -12.01
N VAL A 24 9.40 -13.57 -11.60
CA VAL A 24 9.43 -12.38 -12.47
C VAL A 24 10.71 -11.59 -12.18
N PRO A 25 11.41 -11.03 -13.19
CA PRO A 25 12.57 -10.19 -12.95
C PRO A 25 12.24 -8.94 -12.14
N SER A 26 13.25 -8.35 -11.52
CA SER A 26 13.10 -7.05 -10.86
C SER A 26 12.64 -5.97 -11.83
N GLY A 27 11.94 -4.95 -11.32
CA GLY A 27 11.41 -3.85 -12.11
C GLY A 27 10.02 -3.42 -11.66
N LEU A 28 9.23 -2.95 -12.61
CA LEU A 28 7.88 -2.46 -12.38
C LEU A 28 6.87 -3.42 -12.99
N LEU A 29 5.94 -3.91 -12.16
CA LEU A 29 4.75 -4.62 -12.60
C LEU A 29 3.65 -3.60 -12.88
N LEU A 30 2.95 -3.78 -13.99
CA LEU A 30 1.88 -2.90 -14.44
C LEU A 30 0.59 -3.70 -14.59
N LEU A 31 -0.51 -3.16 -14.09
CA LEU A 31 -1.85 -3.68 -14.37
C LEU A 31 -2.57 -2.70 -15.31
N ALA A 32 -3.11 -3.21 -16.41
CA ALA A 32 -3.85 -2.41 -17.39
C ALA A 32 -5.17 -3.07 -17.78
N GLU A 33 -6.17 -2.26 -18.11
CA GLU A 33 -7.41 -2.72 -18.74
C GLU A 33 -7.15 -3.04 -20.22
N ARG A 34 -7.90 -3.98 -20.78
CA ARG A 34 -7.89 -4.23 -22.23
C ARG A 34 -8.63 -3.10 -22.97
N PRO A 35 -8.20 -2.77 -24.20
CA PRO A 35 -7.00 -3.25 -24.88
C PRO A 35 -5.75 -2.50 -24.42
N ALA A 36 -4.65 -3.21 -24.13
CA ALA A 36 -3.35 -2.54 -24.02
C ALA A 36 -2.71 -2.43 -25.41
N VAL A 37 -2.14 -1.26 -25.71
CA VAL A 37 -1.37 -1.04 -26.93
C VAL A 37 -0.03 -1.77 -26.79
N PRO A 38 0.42 -2.54 -27.80
CA PRO A 38 1.75 -3.14 -27.80
C PRO A 38 2.82 -2.05 -27.69
N SER A 39 3.78 -2.22 -26.79
CA SER A 39 5.00 -1.40 -26.76
C SER A 39 6.22 -2.33 -26.72
N GLY A 40 7.29 -1.96 -27.43
CA GLY A 40 8.47 -2.84 -27.61
C GLY A 40 9.19 -3.22 -26.32
N HIS A 41 8.92 -2.52 -25.22
CA HIS A 41 9.52 -2.77 -23.91
C HIS A 41 8.59 -3.49 -22.93
N LEU A 42 7.32 -3.74 -23.30
CA LEU A 42 6.32 -4.34 -22.44
C LEU A 42 5.92 -5.74 -22.91
N ARG A 43 6.02 -6.70 -21.99
CA ARG A 43 5.44 -8.03 -22.19
C ARG A 43 4.15 -8.13 -21.40
N TRP A 44 3.02 -8.10 -22.10
CA TRP A 44 1.69 -8.27 -21.52
C TRP A 44 1.33 -9.76 -21.37
N ARG A 45 0.74 -10.13 -20.24
CA ARG A 45 0.14 -11.45 -20.01
C ARG A 45 -1.31 -11.26 -19.56
N GLY A 46 -2.23 -12.03 -20.14
CA GLY A 46 -3.63 -12.06 -19.69
C GLY A 46 -3.76 -12.62 -18.28
N LEU A 47 -4.64 -12.01 -17.47
CA LEU A 47 -5.00 -12.52 -16.15
C LEU A 47 -6.32 -13.30 -16.25
N GLY A 48 -6.24 -14.62 -16.33
CA GLY A 48 -7.39 -15.54 -16.40
C GLY A 48 -8.05 -15.64 -17.79
N ASP A 49 -8.96 -16.60 -17.95
CA ASP A 49 -9.55 -16.99 -19.24
C ASP A 49 -10.63 -16.02 -19.76
N GLY A 50 -11.06 -15.05 -18.96
CA GLY A 50 -12.06 -14.03 -19.34
C GLY A 50 -11.78 -12.62 -18.80
N GLY A 51 -10.61 -12.38 -18.20
CA GLY A 51 -10.30 -11.12 -17.53
C GLY A 51 -9.88 -10.02 -18.50
N GLY A 52 -10.58 -8.89 -18.48
CA GLY A 52 -10.21 -7.65 -19.18
C GLY A 52 -8.94 -6.98 -18.67
N TRP A 53 -8.06 -7.71 -17.96
CA TRP A 53 -6.86 -7.20 -17.32
C TRP A 53 -5.60 -7.84 -17.91
N LEU A 54 -4.57 -7.01 -18.07
CA LEU A 54 -3.27 -7.40 -18.56
C LEU A 54 -2.20 -7.05 -17.52
N LEU A 55 -1.30 -7.99 -17.27
CA LEU A 55 -0.11 -7.80 -16.45
C LEU A 55 1.09 -7.54 -17.36
N GLY A 56 1.69 -6.37 -17.22
CA GLY A 56 2.92 -5.97 -17.89
C GLY A 56 4.11 -6.01 -16.93
N HIS A 57 5.31 -6.23 -17.47
CA HIS A 57 6.57 -6.01 -16.77
C HIS A 57 7.41 -4.99 -17.54
N LEU A 58 7.94 -4.01 -16.82
CA LEU A 58 8.84 -2.99 -17.32
C LEU A 58 10.16 -3.04 -16.52
N PRO A 59 11.31 -3.34 -17.15
CA PRO A 59 12.59 -3.44 -16.45
C PRO A 59 13.05 -2.07 -15.92
N SER A 60 13.88 -2.08 -14.87
CA SER A 60 14.39 -0.85 -14.23
C SER A 60 15.15 0.08 -15.17
N THR A 61 15.82 -0.50 -16.17
CA THR A 61 16.53 0.23 -17.23
C THR A 61 15.58 1.08 -18.08
N ALA A 62 14.33 0.65 -18.28
CA ALA A 62 13.37 1.36 -19.13
C ALA A 62 12.76 2.61 -18.46
N TYR A 63 12.94 2.79 -17.16
CA TYR A 63 12.53 4.00 -16.43
C TYR A 63 13.70 4.72 -15.74
N GLY A 64 14.94 4.43 -16.15
CA GLY A 64 16.13 5.12 -15.67
C GLY A 64 16.36 5.00 -14.16
N GLY A 65 15.90 3.89 -13.55
CA GLY A 65 16.04 3.63 -12.12
C GLY A 65 15.15 4.48 -11.19
N ARG A 66 14.35 5.42 -11.72
CA ARG A 66 13.40 6.22 -10.93
C ARG A 66 11.97 5.70 -11.09
N PRO A 67 11.33 5.21 -10.02
CA PRO A 67 9.94 4.77 -10.09
C PRO A 67 9.05 5.83 -10.74
N PRO A 68 8.09 5.46 -11.60
CA PRO A 68 7.17 6.39 -12.24
C PRO A 68 6.09 6.93 -11.29
N ALA A 69 6.48 7.27 -10.06
CA ALA A 69 5.62 7.83 -9.04
C ALA A 69 5.05 9.16 -9.52
N GLY A 70 3.72 9.20 -9.72
CA GLY A 70 3.01 10.41 -10.10
C GLY A 70 2.95 10.69 -11.61
N TRP A 71 3.38 9.76 -12.48
CA TRP A 71 3.13 9.86 -13.92
C TRP A 71 1.62 9.97 -14.17
N ASN A 72 1.22 11.02 -14.88
CA ASN A 72 -0.16 11.22 -15.30
C ASN A 72 -0.45 10.43 -16.58
N GLU A 73 -1.71 10.45 -17.01
CA GLU A 73 -2.14 9.74 -18.23
C GLU A 73 -1.35 10.17 -19.48
N THR A 74 -1.03 11.46 -19.62
CA THR A 74 -0.21 11.98 -20.72
C THR A 74 1.17 11.33 -20.76
N ALA A 75 1.86 11.25 -19.61
CA ALA A 75 3.17 10.64 -19.52
C ALA A 75 3.14 9.12 -19.81
N LEU A 76 2.08 8.43 -19.39
CA LEU A 76 1.87 7.02 -19.72
C LEU A 76 1.68 6.81 -21.23
N ARG A 77 0.80 7.62 -21.84
CA ARG A 77 0.54 7.61 -23.29
C ARG A 77 1.80 7.89 -24.10
N GLN A 78 2.58 8.91 -23.73
CA GLN A 78 3.86 9.25 -24.38
C GLN A 78 4.87 8.10 -24.34
N LYS A 79 4.77 7.21 -23.36
CA LYS A 79 5.64 6.05 -23.18
C LYS A 79 5.07 4.76 -23.79
N GLY A 80 3.93 4.84 -24.47
CA GLY A 80 3.23 3.67 -25.03
C GLY A 80 2.78 2.68 -23.95
N LEU A 81 2.69 3.11 -22.69
CA LEU A 81 2.12 2.32 -21.61
C LEU A 81 0.62 2.62 -21.67
N GLY A 82 -0.20 1.66 -22.10
CA GLY A 82 -1.64 1.82 -22.38
C GLY A 82 -2.50 2.30 -21.19
N PRO A 83 -3.77 1.89 -21.05
CA PRO A 83 -4.61 2.30 -19.92
C PRO A 83 -4.20 1.57 -18.63
N VAL A 84 -2.98 1.81 -18.16
CA VAL A 84 -2.45 1.33 -16.89
C VAL A 84 -3.30 1.93 -15.77
N VAL A 85 -3.72 1.08 -14.85
CA VAL A 85 -4.51 1.47 -13.66
C VAL A 85 -3.71 1.32 -12.38
N ALA A 86 -2.66 0.50 -12.38
CA ALA A 86 -1.85 0.22 -11.20
C ALA A 86 -0.40 -0.11 -11.54
N ALA A 87 0.49 0.16 -10.60
CA ALA A 87 1.90 -0.19 -10.67
C ALA A 87 2.48 -0.60 -9.31
N ALA A 88 3.34 -1.61 -9.35
CA ALA A 88 4.09 -2.09 -8.19
C ALA A 88 5.57 -2.28 -8.53
N LEU A 89 6.46 -1.76 -7.69
CA LEU A 89 7.88 -2.11 -7.69
C LEU A 89 8.03 -3.54 -7.19
N HIS A 90 8.88 -4.29 -7.88
CA HIS A 90 9.16 -5.70 -7.61
C HIS A 90 10.67 -5.91 -7.58
N ALA A 91 11.18 -6.51 -6.50
CA ALA A 91 12.61 -6.79 -6.34
C ALA A 91 13.09 -8.00 -7.16
N GLY A 92 12.18 -8.76 -7.75
CA GLY A 92 12.48 -9.99 -8.49
C GLY A 92 12.06 -11.24 -7.72
N GLY A 93 12.04 -12.39 -8.40
CA GLY A 93 11.60 -13.67 -7.81
C GLY A 93 10.07 -13.81 -7.81
N HIS A 94 9.50 -14.46 -6.81
CA HIS A 94 8.06 -14.73 -6.75
C HIS A 94 7.25 -13.44 -6.62
N ALA A 95 6.36 -13.17 -7.58
CA ALA A 95 5.61 -11.92 -7.66
C ALA A 95 4.27 -11.95 -6.88
N ALA A 96 3.96 -13.06 -6.20
CA ALA A 96 2.77 -13.19 -5.37
C ALA A 96 2.61 -12.04 -4.34
N PRO A 97 3.65 -11.61 -3.60
CA PRO A 97 3.53 -10.47 -2.70
C PRO A 97 3.22 -9.16 -3.42
N ALA A 98 3.77 -8.95 -4.62
CA ALA A 98 3.56 -7.74 -5.41
C ALA A 98 2.10 -7.57 -5.87
N TRP A 99 1.29 -8.64 -5.83
CA TRP A 99 -0.15 -8.56 -6.09
C TRP A 99 -0.87 -7.64 -5.10
N THR A 100 -0.55 -7.71 -3.80
CA THR A 100 -1.14 -6.82 -2.80
C THR A 100 -0.78 -5.36 -3.09
N ALA A 101 0.44 -5.09 -3.54
CA ALA A 101 0.86 -3.75 -3.95
C ALA A 101 0.05 -3.27 -5.17
N LEU A 102 -0.09 -4.10 -6.22
CA LEU A 102 -0.91 -3.78 -7.39
C LEU A 102 -2.37 -3.46 -7.03
N LEU A 103 -2.98 -4.26 -6.15
CA LEU A 103 -4.36 -4.04 -5.69
C LEU A 103 -4.49 -2.72 -4.94
N LEU A 104 -3.54 -2.40 -4.05
CA LEU A 104 -3.53 -1.10 -3.37
C LEU A 104 -3.37 0.04 -4.38
N SER A 105 -2.44 -0.06 -5.33
CA SER A 105 -2.22 0.95 -6.37
C SER A 105 -3.49 1.22 -7.19
N ALA A 106 -4.21 0.17 -7.60
CA ALA A 106 -5.50 0.31 -8.29
C ALA A 106 -6.55 1.02 -7.41
N HIS A 107 -6.64 0.62 -6.14
CA HIS A 107 -7.54 1.24 -5.16
C HIS A 107 -7.24 2.72 -4.94
N LEU A 108 -5.95 3.08 -4.77
CA LEU A 108 -5.51 4.46 -4.64
C LEU A 108 -5.87 5.28 -5.88
N ASN A 109 -5.76 4.70 -7.09
CA ASN A 109 -6.15 5.37 -8.31
C ASN A 109 -7.65 5.70 -8.29
N GLY A 110 -8.52 4.75 -7.96
CA GLY A 110 -9.96 4.98 -7.83
C GLY A 110 -10.31 6.03 -6.77
N HIS A 111 -9.70 5.93 -5.57
CA HIS A 111 -10.00 6.84 -4.47
C HIS A 111 -9.45 8.26 -4.64
N ARG A 112 -8.29 8.40 -5.28
CA ARG A 112 -7.63 9.71 -5.38
C ARG A 112 -7.89 10.46 -6.68
N THR A 113 -8.37 9.77 -7.73
CA THR A 113 -8.70 10.42 -9.01
C THR A 113 -9.61 11.64 -8.85
N PRO A 114 -10.68 11.63 -8.02
CA PRO A 114 -11.58 12.78 -7.89
C PRO A 114 -10.91 14.09 -7.41
N TRP A 115 -9.81 14.02 -6.66
CA TRP A 115 -9.16 15.21 -6.06
C TRP A 115 -7.70 15.44 -6.49
N MET A 116 -7.06 14.46 -7.14
CA MET A 116 -5.66 14.54 -7.59
C MET A 116 -5.49 14.30 -9.10
N GLY A 117 -6.59 13.99 -9.80
CA GLY A 117 -6.57 13.53 -11.17
C GLY A 117 -6.02 12.11 -11.31
N ARG A 118 -6.15 11.54 -12.51
CA ARG A 118 -5.64 10.20 -12.81
C ARG A 118 -4.12 10.20 -12.83
N ARG A 119 -3.51 9.36 -11.99
CA ARG A 119 -2.04 9.21 -11.85
C ARG A 119 -1.68 7.77 -11.56
N LEU A 120 -0.49 7.39 -11.98
CA LEU A 120 0.10 6.11 -11.61
C LEU A 120 0.68 6.21 -10.20
N TRP A 121 0.03 5.54 -9.25
CA TRP A 121 0.52 5.41 -7.88
C TRP A 121 1.44 4.21 -7.80
N THR A 122 2.73 4.43 -7.59
CA THR A 122 3.71 3.33 -7.56
C THR A 122 3.83 2.81 -6.14
N THR A 123 3.51 1.53 -5.97
CA THR A 123 3.51 0.86 -4.64
C THR A 123 4.56 -0.25 -4.56
N SER A 124 4.84 -0.78 -3.37
CA SER A 124 5.81 -1.84 -3.14
C SER A 124 5.48 -2.56 -1.84
N VAL A 125 5.68 -3.88 -1.78
CA VAL A 125 5.62 -4.60 -0.49
C VAL A 125 6.90 -4.43 0.33
N GLU A 126 8.00 -4.07 -0.33
CA GLU A 126 9.28 -3.78 0.30
C GLU A 126 9.44 -2.28 0.48
N ARG A 127 10.07 -1.86 1.59
CA ARG A 127 10.45 -0.46 1.78
C ARG A 127 11.46 -0.09 0.69
N PRO A 128 11.19 0.94 -0.13
CA PRO A 128 12.20 1.46 -1.04
C PRO A 128 13.45 1.89 -0.24
N SER A 129 14.61 1.34 -0.57
CA SER A 129 15.87 1.64 0.14
C SER A 129 16.34 3.08 -0.08
N VAL A 130 16.03 3.64 -1.25
CA VAL A 130 16.32 5.03 -1.60
C VAL A 130 15.13 5.63 -2.36
N CYS A 131 14.66 6.78 -1.91
CA CYS A 131 13.72 7.61 -2.67
C CYS A 131 14.51 8.66 -3.48
N PRO A 132 14.14 8.94 -4.73
CA PRO A 132 14.70 10.07 -5.47
C PRO A 132 14.49 11.41 -4.74
N PRO A 133 15.34 12.42 -4.96
CA PRO A 133 15.11 13.76 -4.41
C PRO A 133 13.72 14.30 -4.75
N GLY A 134 13.04 14.91 -3.77
CA GLY A 134 11.67 15.40 -3.89
C GLY A 134 10.59 14.32 -3.85
N MET A 135 10.94 13.09 -3.48
CA MET A 135 9.99 12.00 -3.25
C MET A 135 10.20 11.37 -1.87
N ALA A 136 9.11 10.88 -1.29
CA ALA A 136 9.15 10.06 -0.09
C ALA A 136 8.34 8.78 -0.25
N ALA A 137 8.70 7.78 0.56
CA ALA A 137 7.93 6.57 0.72
C ALA A 137 6.95 6.74 1.89
N ILE A 138 5.69 6.43 1.65
CA ILE A 138 4.62 6.40 2.64
C ILE A 138 4.17 4.96 2.80
N TRP A 139 4.13 4.45 4.03
CA TRP A 139 3.54 3.15 4.28
C TRP A 139 2.01 3.25 4.34
N HIS A 140 1.35 2.21 3.87
CA HIS A 140 -0.06 1.95 4.05
C HIS A 140 -0.19 0.63 4.80
N LEU A 141 -1.00 0.64 5.85
CA LEU A 141 -1.44 -0.60 6.47
C LEU A 141 -2.62 -1.11 5.66
N VAL A 142 -2.57 -2.36 5.21
CA VAL A 142 -3.63 -2.97 4.41
C VAL A 142 -4.04 -4.30 5.02
N ALA A 143 -5.35 -4.54 5.08
CA ALA A 143 -5.87 -5.83 5.46
C ALA A 143 -5.96 -6.72 4.23
N THR A 144 -5.49 -7.95 4.37
CA THR A 144 -5.53 -8.95 3.30
C THR A 144 -6.21 -10.21 3.80
N ARG A 145 -6.92 -10.92 2.92
CA ARG A 145 -7.48 -12.25 3.18
C ARG A 145 -7.05 -13.22 2.09
N THR A 146 -6.83 -14.49 2.47
CA THR A 146 -6.68 -15.57 1.48
C THR A 146 -8.06 -16.10 1.07
N LEU A 147 -8.17 -16.68 -0.12
CA LEU A 147 -9.37 -17.34 -0.63
C LEU A 147 -9.73 -18.58 0.20
N SER A 148 -8.73 -19.20 0.83
CA SER A 148 -8.92 -20.30 1.79
C SER A 148 -9.59 -19.88 3.10
N GLY A 149 -9.80 -18.57 3.33
CA GLY A 149 -10.55 -18.08 4.49
C GLY A 149 -9.77 -18.07 5.81
N ALA A 150 -8.44 -18.12 5.77
CA ALA A 150 -7.57 -18.22 6.95
C ALA A 150 -7.52 -16.95 7.86
N GLY A 151 -8.54 -16.08 7.79
CA GLY A 151 -8.62 -14.83 8.53
C GLY A 151 -7.95 -13.64 7.83
N LEU A 152 -8.08 -12.46 8.44
CA LEU A 152 -7.46 -11.22 7.96
C LEU A 152 -6.03 -11.11 8.48
N VAL A 153 -5.11 -10.78 7.58
CA VAL A 153 -3.71 -10.48 7.88
C VAL A 153 -3.42 -9.04 7.47
N ASP A 154 -2.93 -8.24 8.41
CA ASP A 154 -2.46 -6.88 8.11
C ASP A 154 -1.04 -6.91 7.54
N ARG A 155 -0.79 -6.06 6.54
CA ARG A 155 0.50 -5.92 5.88
C ARG A 155 0.86 -4.45 5.69
N VAL A 156 2.14 -4.17 5.57
CA VAL A 156 2.65 -2.87 5.14
C VAL A 156 2.85 -2.90 3.63
N VAL A 157 2.33 -1.90 2.94
CA VAL A 157 2.63 -1.63 1.53
C VAL A 157 3.11 -0.19 1.43
N TRP A 158 4.27 0.01 0.83
CA TRP A 158 4.85 1.31 0.59
C TRP A 158 4.32 1.92 -0.69
N GLU A 159 4.15 3.22 -0.69
CA GLU A 159 3.84 4.05 -1.85
C GLU A 159 4.96 5.07 -2.00
N VAL A 160 5.50 5.24 -3.20
CA VAL A 160 6.41 6.34 -3.51
C VAL A 160 5.61 7.49 -4.09
N MET A 161 5.76 8.69 -3.54
CA MET A 161 5.02 9.88 -3.94
C MET A 161 5.91 11.14 -3.87
N PRO A 162 5.76 12.11 -4.79
CA PRO A 162 6.35 13.45 -4.67
C PRO A 162 5.91 14.17 -3.39
N ASP A 163 6.82 14.86 -2.72
CA ASP A 163 6.56 15.53 -1.43
C ASP A 163 5.36 16.49 -1.51
N GLU A 164 5.18 17.21 -2.61
CA GLU A 164 4.07 18.15 -2.78
C GLU A 164 2.70 17.44 -2.87
N LEU A 165 2.66 16.25 -3.47
CA LEU A 165 1.44 15.45 -3.52
C LEU A 165 1.11 14.87 -2.15
N ILE A 166 2.14 14.55 -1.37
CA ILE A 166 1.99 14.07 0.00
C ILE A 166 1.36 15.15 0.88
N GLU A 167 1.85 16.37 0.83
CA GLU A 167 1.29 17.49 1.61
C GLU A 167 -0.15 17.81 1.20
N ARG A 168 -0.45 17.79 -0.11
CA ARG A 168 -1.82 17.92 -0.61
C ARG A 168 -2.73 16.81 -0.11
N TRP A 169 -2.24 15.57 -0.10
CA TRP A 169 -2.97 14.42 0.43
C TRP A 169 -3.20 14.56 1.94
N LEU A 170 -2.18 14.96 2.69
CA LEU A 170 -2.32 15.24 4.11
C LEU A 170 -3.15 16.50 4.39
N GLY A 171 -3.32 17.42 3.45
CA GLY A 171 -3.89 18.74 3.71
C GLY A 171 -3.14 19.51 4.80
N ALA A 172 -1.86 19.19 5.00
CA ALA A 172 -0.97 19.74 6.03
C ALA A 172 0.48 19.47 5.60
N PRO A 173 1.47 20.24 6.11
CA PRO A 173 2.88 19.99 5.84
C PRO A 173 3.33 18.58 6.24
N TRP A 174 4.33 18.05 5.53
CA TRP A 174 4.85 16.72 5.80
C TRP A 174 5.59 16.68 7.16
N PRO A 175 5.23 15.78 8.11
CA PRO A 175 5.84 15.79 9.44
C PRO A 175 7.34 15.50 9.41
N THR A 176 8.15 16.40 9.99
CA THR A 176 9.62 16.22 10.11
C THR A 176 9.97 14.99 10.95
N GLN A 177 9.16 14.68 11.97
CA GLN A 177 9.34 13.54 12.88
C GLN A 177 8.65 12.24 12.42
N ARG A 178 8.22 12.13 11.15
CA ARG A 178 7.52 10.94 10.62
C ARG A 178 8.25 9.61 10.83
N HIS A 179 9.59 9.64 10.92
CA HIS A 179 10.40 8.46 11.18
C HIS A 179 9.98 7.74 12.47
N ARG A 180 9.44 8.47 13.47
CA ARG A 180 8.89 7.88 14.69
C ARG A 180 7.78 6.86 14.40
N LEU A 181 6.98 7.07 13.36
CA LEU A 181 5.98 6.09 12.92
C LEU A 181 6.61 4.93 12.15
N ASP A 182 7.58 5.21 11.28
CA ASP A 182 8.29 4.19 10.51
C ASP A 182 8.99 3.17 11.42
N ASP A 183 9.59 3.63 12.51
CA ASP A 183 10.27 2.78 13.50
C ASP A 183 9.29 1.90 14.29
N ARG A 184 7.98 2.18 14.18
CA ARG A 184 6.90 1.52 14.92
C ARG A 184 5.99 0.68 14.05
N LEU A 185 6.32 0.42 12.77
CA LEU A 185 5.41 -0.25 11.84
C LEU A 185 4.84 -1.57 12.35
N LEU A 186 5.65 -2.39 13.03
CA LEU A 186 5.17 -3.64 13.63
C LEU A 186 4.15 -3.38 14.77
N ARG A 187 4.42 -2.40 15.63
CA ARG A 187 3.46 -1.96 16.67
C ARG A 187 2.20 -1.38 16.05
N LEU A 188 2.29 -0.68 14.91
CA LEU A 188 1.13 -0.13 14.21
C LEU A 188 0.25 -1.21 13.57
N LEU A 189 0.85 -2.28 13.04
CA LEU A 189 0.11 -3.46 12.58
C LEU A 189 -0.63 -4.13 13.74
N GLU A 190 0.02 -4.30 14.88
CA GLU A 190 -0.60 -4.88 16.07
C GLU A 190 -1.73 -3.98 16.63
N LEU A 191 -1.49 -2.68 16.68
CA LEU A 191 -2.49 -1.69 17.08
C LEU A 191 -3.73 -1.77 16.19
N ARG A 192 -3.55 -1.88 14.87
CA ARG A 192 -4.63 -2.07 13.89
C ARG A 192 -5.39 -3.38 14.13
N ARG A 193 -4.67 -4.48 14.34
CA ARG A 193 -5.27 -5.79 14.63
C ARG A 193 -6.15 -5.73 15.88
N LEU A 194 -5.65 -5.15 16.97
CA LEU A 194 -6.38 -5.01 18.24
C LEU A 194 -7.57 -4.04 18.12
N LEU A 195 -7.43 -2.94 17.37
CA LEU A 195 -8.54 -2.03 17.05
C LEU A 195 -9.68 -2.77 16.36
N ARG A 196 -9.36 -3.53 15.31
CA ARG A 196 -10.35 -4.30 14.54
C ARG A 196 -11.02 -5.38 15.37
N ALA A 197 -10.28 -6.00 16.28
CA ALA A 197 -10.81 -7.01 17.20
C ALA A 197 -11.57 -6.43 18.41
N GLY A 198 -11.62 -5.10 18.58
CA GLY A 198 -12.19 -4.48 19.77
C GLY A 198 -11.44 -4.81 21.07
N ALA A 199 -10.17 -5.20 20.96
CA ALA A 199 -9.39 -5.80 22.04
C ALA A 199 -8.34 -4.84 22.66
N LEU A 200 -8.41 -3.54 22.34
CA LEU A 200 -7.51 -2.58 22.96
C LEU A 200 -7.81 -2.42 24.46
N PRO A 201 -6.78 -2.41 25.33
CA PRO A 201 -6.96 -2.16 26.76
C PRO A 201 -7.70 -0.84 27.03
N ASP A 202 -8.39 -0.76 28.16
CA ASP A 202 -8.96 0.49 28.62
C ASP A 202 -7.91 1.33 29.36
N ARG A 203 -7.08 2.04 28.59
CA ARG A 203 -6.05 2.95 29.08
C ARG A 203 -6.07 4.25 28.28
N ALA A 204 -5.64 5.35 28.91
CA ALA A 204 -5.75 6.69 28.36
C ALA A 204 -5.28 6.83 26.88
N PRO A 205 -4.10 6.31 26.46
CA PRO A 205 -3.66 6.42 25.06
C PRO A 205 -4.62 5.73 24.06
N PHE A 206 -5.15 4.56 24.43
CA PHE A 206 -6.08 3.81 23.59
C PHE A 206 -7.47 4.44 23.55
N THR A 207 -7.95 4.98 24.68
CA THR A 207 -9.23 5.72 24.74
C THR A 207 -9.16 6.98 23.89
N ALA A 208 -8.07 7.74 23.96
CA ALA A 208 -7.84 8.90 23.12
C ALA A 208 -7.80 8.52 21.62
N LEU A 209 -7.10 7.43 21.27
CA LEU A 209 -7.05 6.93 19.91
C LEU A 209 -8.43 6.52 19.38
N ARG A 210 -9.19 5.71 20.14
CA ARG A 210 -10.55 5.28 19.76
C ARG A 210 -11.48 6.48 19.54
N LYS A 211 -11.41 7.47 20.42
CA LYS A 211 -12.18 8.72 20.30
C LYS A 211 -11.81 9.49 19.03
N ALA A 212 -10.53 9.63 18.73
CA ALA A 212 -10.06 10.36 17.55
C ALA A 212 -10.40 9.62 16.24
N LEU A 213 -10.38 8.28 16.24
CA LEU A 213 -10.83 7.48 15.10
C LEU A 213 -12.34 7.60 14.86
N ASN A 214 -13.13 7.74 15.92
CA ASN A 214 -14.58 7.91 15.86
C ASN A 214 -15.28 6.86 14.96
N GLY A 215 -14.94 5.59 15.16
CA GLY A 215 -15.45 4.48 14.34
C GLY A 215 -14.77 4.29 12.98
N GLY A 216 -13.83 5.17 12.60
CA GLY A 216 -12.93 4.95 11.48
C GLY A 216 -11.81 3.95 11.79
N TYR A 217 -10.89 3.76 10.84
CA TYR A 217 -9.76 2.83 10.95
C TYR A 217 -8.41 3.56 10.96
N LEU A 218 -7.38 2.86 11.45
CA LEU A 218 -6.00 3.36 11.48
C LEU A 218 -5.39 3.36 10.06
N SER A 219 -5.65 4.43 9.32
CA SER A 219 -5.04 4.69 8.00
C SER A 219 -3.70 5.42 8.12
N ALA A 220 -2.87 5.33 7.07
CA ALA A 220 -1.64 6.12 6.97
C ALA A 220 -1.90 7.62 7.11
N ARG A 221 -2.96 8.12 6.45
CA ARG A 221 -3.35 9.54 6.52
C ARG A 221 -3.67 9.96 7.95
N PHE A 222 -4.44 9.14 8.66
CA PHE A 222 -4.80 9.38 10.05
C PHE A 222 -3.55 9.41 10.94
N ALA A 223 -2.67 8.43 10.79
CA ALA A 223 -1.45 8.32 11.59
C ALA A 223 -0.51 9.51 11.40
N HIS A 224 -0.25 9.91 10.16
CA HIS A 224 0.61 11.08 9.90
C HIS A 224 -0.02 12.40 10.37
N ARG A 225 -1.34 12.56 10.28
CA ARG A 225 -2.05 13.74 10.82
C ARG A 225 -2.09 13.79 12.34
N ASN A 226 -2.02 12.64 13.01
CA ASN A 226 -2.15 12.52 14.47
C ASN A 226 -0.90 11.83 15.07
N LEU A 227 0.29 12.28 14.64
CA LEU A 227 1.56 11.60 14.91
C LEU A 227 1.76 11.30 16.40
N GLU A 228 1.65 12.31 17.28
CA GLU A 228 1.87 12.09 18.72
C GLU A 228 0.86 11.14 19.34
N LEU A 229 -0.41 11.23 18.95
CA LEU A 229 -1.47 10.35 19.44
C LEU A 229 -1.20 8.89 19.06
N VAL A 230 -0.82 8.66 17.80
CA VAL A 230 -0.58 7.30 17.29
C VAL A 230 0.73 6.73 17.85
N VAL A 231 1.77 7.54 17.97
CA VAL A 231 3.03 7.14 18.61
C VAL A 231 2.79 6.76 20.08
N ALA A 232 2.07 7.58 20.84
CA ALA A 232 1.75 7.29 22.24
C ALA A 232 0.95 5.98 22.39
N ALA A 233 -0.03 5.73 21.51
CA ALA A 233 -0.79 4.49 21.54
C ALA A 233 0.05 3.27 21.15
N ALA A 234 0.92 3.39 20.14
CA ALA A 234 1.83 2.32 19.74
C ALA A 234 2.83 1.98 20.86
N ASP A 235 3.39 2.99 21.54
CA ASP A 235 4.34 2.81 22.64
C ASP A 235 3.68 2.25 23.91
N ALA A 236 2.37 2.46 24.08
CA ALA A 236 1.60 1.91 25.17
C ALA A 236 1.20 0.43 24.98
N LEU A 237 1.45 -0.16 23.80
CA LEU A 237 1.20 -1.58 23.59
C LEU A 237 2.13 -2.41 24.49
N PRO A 238 1.61 -3.48 25.14
CA PRO A 238 2.46 -4.38 25.89
C PRO A 238 3.55 -4.93 24.97
N GLU A 239 4.75 -5.16 25.51
CA GLU A 239 5.78 -5.89 24.79
C GLU A 239 5.18 -7.22 24.30
N PRO A 240 5.44 -7.61 23.04
CA PRO A 240 4.99 -8.91 22.56
C PRO A 240 5.52 -9.95 23.54
N ALA A 241 4.63 -10.82 24.03
CA ALA A 241 5.05 -11.93 24.85
C ALA A 241 6.09 -12.69 24.05
N VAL A 242 7.36 -12.64 24.48
CA VAL A 242 8.41 -13.44 23.88
C VAL A 242 7.98 -14.87 24.13
N HIS A 243 7.43 -15.52 23.11
CA HIS A 243 7.21 -16.95 23.14
C HIS A 243 8.59 -17.58 23.31
N THR A 244 8.95 -17.81 24.56
CA THR A 244 10.04 -18.69 24.93
C THR A 244 9.56 -20.07 24.50
N GLU A 245 9.81 -20.41 23.25
CA GLU A 245 9.79 -21.80 22.81
C GLU A 245 10.81 -22.53 23.71
N ARG A 246 10.32 -23.11 24.78
CA ARG A 246 11.00 -24.21 25.45
C ARG A 246 11.15 -25.28 24.38
N ARG A 247 12.33 -25.35 23.76
CA ARG A 247 12.80 -26.57 23.10
C ARG A 247 12.73 -27.67 24.15
N ALA A 248 11.68 -28.48 24.09
CA ALA A 248 11.68 -29.77 24.74
C ALA A 248 12.86 -30.54 24.14
N SER A 249 13.77 -30.94 25.03
CA SER A 249 14.92 -31.79 24.74
C SER A 249 14.47 -33.22 24.44
#